data_AF-A0A1G0MJ45-F1
#
_entry.id   AF-A0A1G0MJ45-F1
#
_cell.length_a   1.000
_cell.length_b   1.000
_cell.length_c   1.000
_cell.angle_alpha   90.00
_cell.angle_beta   90.00
_cell.angle_gamma   90.00
#
_symmetry.space_group_name_H-M   'P 1'
#
loop_
_entity.id
_entity.type
_entity.pdbx_description
1 polymer ?
#
loop_
_entity_poly.entity_id
_entity_poly.type
_entity_poly.pdbx_seq_one_letter_code
_entity_poly.pdbx_strand_id
1 'polypeptide(L)'
;MEGYLQFTVAGSQVVARDWAAEALREALTEGTLHAWAAAQAGRDVMQGRGACYGVTLRSGSAGDPAVPVVVRRNRHGGLLRYLTGEQFLAPTRAPLELSNSVRLAAAGIPTPEVIAYALYPTFGKLVRCDVMTRRLPGGSDLPEAWGAADATLREAMLHAVAALLRALAASGAWHPDLNLKNIYLSNSTAPTAYLLDVDRVLFCPGEEVATRNFERLARSARKWRERWGLEFGEDALARLAALAMEKK
;
A
#
# COMPACT_ATOMS: atom_id res chain seq x y z
N MET A 1 4.89 -0.13 -19.39
CA MET A 1 4.62 -1.14 -18.36
C MET A 1 3.46 -1.97 -18.88
N GLU A 2 3.61 -3.29 -18.96
CA GLU A 2 2.58 -4.16 -19.55
C GLU A 2 1.24 -4.01 -18.81
N GLY A 3 0.14 -3.93 -19.56
CA GLY A 3 -1.21 -3.74 -19.00
C GLY A 3 -1.49 -2.35 -18.42
N TYR A 4 -0.65 -1.34 -18.67
CA TYR A 4 -0.91 0.06 -18.30
C TYR A 4 -0.90 0.98 -19.51
N LEU A 5 -1.84 1.92 -19.53
CA LEU A 5 -1.94 3.01 -20.51
C LEU A 5 -1.59 4.33 -19.86
N GLN A 6 -0.93 5.20 -20.62
CA GLN A 6 -0.70 6.59 -20.27
C GLN A 6 -1.54 7.49 -21.18
N PHE A 7 -2.27 8.44 -20.60
CA PHE A 7 -3.13 9.36 -21.33
C PHE A 7 -3.33 10.67 -20.57
N THR A 8 -3.94 11.65 -21.24
CA THR A 8 -4.22 12.97 -20.68
C THR A 8 -5.72 13.22 -20.67
N VAL A 9 -6.25 13.76 -19.57
CA VAL A 9 -7.67 14.14 -19.41
C VAL A 9 -7.74 15.49 -18.71
N ALA A 10 -8.39 16.48 -19.32
CA ALA A 10 -8.54 17.83 -18.74
C ALA A 10 -7.21 18.43 -18.22
N GLY A 11 -6.09 18.22 -18.93
CA GLY A 11 -4.76 18.68 -18.54
C GLY A 11 -4.04 17.84 -17.47
N SER A 12 -4.70 16.81 -16.94
CA SER A 12 -4.15 15.85 -15.98
C SER A 12 -3.45 14.71 -16.70
N GLN A 13 -2.25 14.32 -16.24
CA GLN A 13 -1.55 13.15 -16.76
C GLN A 13 -1.91 11.92 -15.95
N VAL A 14 -2.35 10.85 -16.61
CA VAL A 14 -2.86 9.65 -15.95
C VAL A 14 -2.08 8.44 -16.45
N VAL A 15 -1.73 7.55 -15.52
CA VAL A 15 -1.29 6.19 -15.84
C VAL A 15 -2.23 5.22 -15.13
N ALA A 16 -2.82 4.29 -15.88
CA ALA A 16 -3.82 3.38 -15.36
C ALA A 16 -3.76 2.01 -16.02
N ARG A 17 -4.29 0.99 -15.35
CA ARG A 17 -4.60 -0.28 -15.98
C ARG A 17 -5.45 -0.06 -17.23
N ASP A 18 -5.17 -0.82 -18.29
CA ASP A 18 -5.88 -0.72 -19.58
C ASP A 18 -7.40 -0.81 -19.43
N TRP A 19 -7.89 -1.79 -18.68
CA TRP A 19 -9.30 -2.01 -18.39
C TRP A 19 -9.95 -0.87 -17.58
N ALA A 20 -9.16 -0.10 -16.84
CA ALA A 20 -9.65 1.02 -16.03
C ALA A 20 -9.62 2.35 -16.79
N ALA A 21 -8.97 2.41 -17.95
CA ALA A 21 -8.66 3.67 -18.62
C ALA A 21 -9.90 4.47 -18.99
N GLU A 22 -10.95 3.82 -19.52
CA GLU A 22 -12.16 4.53 -19.95
C GLU A 22 -12.95 5.11 -18.77
N ALA A 23 -13.14 4.31 -17.71
CA ALA A 23 -13.77 4.77 -16.49
C ALA A 23 -13.02 5.96 -15.85
N LEU A 24 -11.69 5.98 -15.96
CA LEU A 24 -10.87 7.08 -15.46
C LEU A 24 -10.90 8.32 -16.37
N ARG A 25 -11.12 8.17 -17.68
CA ARG A 25 -11.39 9.32 -18.57
C ARG A 25 -12.67 10.01 -18.17
N GLU A 26 -13.74 9.25 -17.96
CA GLU A 26 -15.02 9.78 -17.50
C GLU A 26 -14.87 10.45 -16.12
N ALA A 27 -14.27 9.74 -15.15
CA ALA A 27 -14.10 10.22 -13.78
C ALA A 27 -13.28 11.52 -13.66
N LEU A 28 -12.37 11.78 -14.60
CA LEU A 28 -11.48 12.95 -14.60
C LEU A 28 -11.95 14.09 -15.50
N THR A 29 -13.15 14.00 -16.07
CA THR A 29 -13.74 15.10 -16.86
C THR A 29 -13.90 16.36 -16.01
N GLU A 30 -14.30 16.20 -14.74
CA GLU A 30 -14.56 17.30 -13.81
C GLU A 30 -13.82 17.10 -12.48
N GLY A 31 -12.54 17.50 -12.46
CA GLY A 31 -11.76 17.60 -11.21
C GLY A 31 -10.71 16.50 -11.04
N THR A 32 -10.63 15.95 -9.82
CA THR A 32 -9.58 14.97 -9.44
C THR A 32 -10.18 13.62 -9.12
N LEU A 33 -9.41 12.53 -9.26
CA LEU A 33 -9.81 11.19 -8.82
C LEU A 33 -10.25 11.18 -7.36
N HIS A 34 -9.56 11.91 -6.49
CA HIS A 34 -9.94 12.03 -5.08
C HIS A 34 -11.31 12.68 -4.90
N ALA A 35 -11.62 13.74 -5.66
CA ALA A 35 -12.93 14.41 -5.63
C ALA A 35 -14.03 13.52 -6.21
N TRP A 36 -13.76 12.86 -7.35
CA TRP A 36 -14.67 11.88 -7.95
C TRP A 36 -15.03 10.77 -6.96
N ALA A 37 -14.05 10.20 -6.26
CA ALA A 37 -14.26 9.15 -5.27
C ALA A 37 -15.03 9.66 -4.05
N ALA A 38 -14.79 10.91 -3.63
CA ALA A 38 -15.53 11.57 -2.55
C ALA A 38 -17.02 11.78 -2.90
N ALA A 39 -17.35 11.93 -4.19
CA ALA A 39 -18.72 12.15 -4.65
C ALA A 39 -19.52 10.85 -4.84
N GLN A 40 -18.88 9.68 -4.84
CA GLN A 40 -19.58 8.41 -5.06
C GLN A 40 -20.57 8.10 -3.94
N ALA A 41 -21.74 7.58 -4.34
CA ALA A 41 -22.73 7.02 -3.43
C ALA A 41 -22.21 5.69 -2.84
N GLY A 42 -22.47 5.44 -1.56
CA GLY A 42 -22.02 4.22 -0.87
C GLY A 42 -20.51 4.12 -0.67
N ARG A 43 -19.77 5.25 -0.74
CA ARG A 43 -18.33 5.28 -0.46
C ARG A 43 -18.04 4.95 1.00
N ASP A 44 -16.96 4.22 1.22
CA ASP A 44 -16.36 4.02 2.53
C ASP A 44 -15.34 5.13 2.80
N VAL A 45 -15.43 5.80 3.94
CA VAL A 45 -14.46 6.82 4.35
C VAL A 45 -13.43 6.19 5.28
N MET A 46 -12.18 6.15 4.83
CA MET A 46 -11.06 5.63 5.61
C MET A 46 -10.18 6.79 6.08
N GLN A 47 -9.79 6.76 7.36
CA GLN A 47 -8.95 7.81 7.96
C GLN A 47 -7.50 7.35 8.07
N GLY A 48 -6.59 8.28 7.81
CA GLY A 48 -5.13 8.06 7.89
C GLY A 48 -4.40 9.39 7.98
N ARG A 49 -3.42 9.63 7.09
CA ARG A 49 -2.80 10.97 6.95
C ARG A 49 -3.71 12.00 6.23
N GLY A 50 -4.90 11.57 5.85
CA GLY A 50 -5.98 12.32 5.21
C GLY A 50 -7.10 11.35 4.82
N ALA A 51 -8.25 11.88 4.43
CA ALA A 51 -9.37 11.05 3.98
C ALA A 51 -9.00 10.25 2.72
N CYS A 52 -9.22 8.95 2.77
CA CYS A 52 -9.18 8.04 1.63
C CYS A 52 -10.60 7.51 1.40
N TYR A 53 -10.95 7.23 0.14
CA TYR A 53 -12.31 6.80 -0.22
C TYR A 53 -12.26 5.41 -0.85
N GLY A 54 -12.93 4.46 -0.22
CA GLY A 54 -13.23 3.15 -0.78
C GLY A 54 -14.47 3.25 -1.66
N VAL A 55 -14.35 2.92 -2.93
CA VAL A 55 -15.45 2.97 -3.91
C VAL A 55 -15.42 1.75 -4.80
N THR A 56 -16.49 1.52 -5.56
CA THR A 56 -16.51 0.47 -6.58
C THR A 56 -16.30 1.09 -7.94
N LEU A 57 -15.21 0.73 -8.61
CA LEU A 57 -14.93 1.11 -9.98
C LEU A 57 -15.59 0.11 -10.94
N ARG A 58 -16.38 0.60 -11.89
CA ARG A 58 -16.90 -0.20 -12.99
C ARG A 58 -16.14 0.22 -14.24
N SER A 59 -15.62 -0.75 -14.99
CA SER A 59 -15.13 -0.46 -16.34
C SER A 59 -16.33 -0.06 -17.22
N GLY A 60 -16.09 0.82 -18.19
CA GLY A 60 -17.14 1.50 -18.97
C GLY A 60 -18.02 0.60 -19.84
N SER A 61 -17.76 -0.72 -19.90
CA SER A 61 -18.59 -1.67 -20.66
C SER A 61 -19.59 -2.39 -19.76
N ALA A 62 -20.85 -2.47 -20.22
CA ALA A 62 -21.90 -3.23 -19.53
C ALA A 62 -21.53 -4.72 -19.46
N GLY A 63 -21.21 -5.20 -18.25
CA GLY A 63 -20.83 -6.60 -17.99
C GLY A 63 -19.48 -6.79 -17.31
N ASP A 64 -18.64 -5.76 -17.27
CA ASP A 64 -17.34 -5.85 -16.61
C ASP A 64 -17.49 -5.99 -15.08
N PRO A 65 -16.63 -6.80 -14.43
CA PRO A 65 -16.69 -6.99 -12.99
C PRO A 65 -16.41 -5.67 -12.28
N ALA A 66 -17.25 -5.38 -11.29
CA ALA A 66 -17.07 -4.23 -10.44
C ALA A 66 -15.85 -4.46 -9.52
N VAL A 67 -14.86 -3.58 -9.57
CA VAL A 67 -13.62 -3.71 -8.82
C VAL A 67 -13.65 -2.76 -7.63
N PRO A 68 -13.57 -3.26 -6.38
CA PRO A 68 -13.46 -2.38 -5.22
C PRO A 68 -12.07 -1.73 -5.20
N VAL A 69 -12.03 -0.41 -5.09
CA VAL A 69 -10.80 0.40 -5.13
C VAL A 69 -10.74 1.36 -3.95
N VAL A 70 -9.53 1.76 -3.58
CA VAL A 70 -9.28 2.84 -2.63
C VAL A 70 -8.55 3.96 -3.34
N VAL A 71 -9.13 5.16 -3.29
CA VAL A 71 -8.54 6.37 -3.84
C VAL A 71 -8.02 7.24 -2.71
N ARG A 72 -6.76 7.65 -2.84
CA ARG A 72 -6.09 8.52 -1.87
C ARG A 72 -5.34 9.65 -2.56
N ARG A 73 -5.32 10.79 -1.89
CA ARG A 73 -4.47 11.91 -2.28
C ARG A 73 -3.08 11.74 -1.69
N ASN A 74 -2.04 11.86 -2.50
CA ASN A 74 -0.67 11.89 -2.01
C ASN A 74 -0.47 13.13 -1.11
N ARG A 75 0.18 12.92 0.05
CA ARG A 75 0.53 13.98 1.00
C ARG A 75 2.00 13.85 1.43
N HIS A 76 2.66 14.96 1.72
CA HIS A 76 4.01 14.97 2.28
C HIS A 76 4.02 14.34 3.68
N GLY A 77 5.06 13.58 4.00
CA GLY A 77 5.37 13.20 5.38
C GLY A 77 6.14 14.29 6.12
N GLY A 78 6.19 14.23 7.45
CA GLY A 78 7.03 15.13 8.26
C GLY A 78 6.59 16.60 8.25
N LEU A 79 7.53 17.51 8.55
CA LEU A 79 7.32 18.97 8.66
C LEU A 79 7.01 19.63 7.31
N LEU A 80 7.42 19.03 6.19
CA LEU A 80 7.15 19.53 4.84
C LEU A 80 5.65 19.65 4.53
N ARG A 81 4.79 18.87 5.21
CA ARG A 81 3.33 18.98 5.09
C ARG A 81 2.80 20.38 5.40
N TYR A 82 3.47 21.11 6.29
CA TYR A 82 3.05 22.45 6.73
C TYR A 82 3.52 23.55 5.77
N LEU A 83 4.52 23.27 4.93
CA LEU A 83 5.14 24.25 4.03
C LEU A 83 4.60 24.12 2.59
N THR A 84 4.39 22.90 2.09
CA THR A 84 4.00 22.67 0.69
C THR A 84 2.63 21.98 0.55
N GLY A 85 2.01 21.58 1.66
CA GLY A 85 0.72 20.91 1.68
C GLY A 85 0.68 19.67 0.76
N GLU A 86 -0.09 19.80 -0.31
CA GLU A 86 -0.39 18.74 -1.29
C GLU A 86 0.39 18.88 -2.61
N GLN A 87 1.26 19.89 -2.72
CA GLN A 87 2.01 20.19 -3.94
C GLN A 87 3.42 19.60 -3.87
N PHE A 88 3.72 18.67 -4.78
CA PHE A 88 5.00 17.99 -4.89
C PHE A 88 5.81 18.59 -6.04
N LEU A 89 7.13 18.63 -5.91
CA LEU A 89 8.00 18.78 -7.07
C LEU A 89 8.03 17.46 -7.85
N ALA A 90 7.87 17.53 -9.18
CA ALA A 90 8.07 16.36 -10.03
C ALA A 90 9.56 15.93 -10.04
N PRO A 91 9.87 14.62 -10.05
CA PRO A 91 8.94 13.49 -10.06
C PRO A 91 8.29 13.21 -8.70
N THR A 92 7.00 12.84 -8.69
CA THR A 92 6.29 12.43 -7.47
C THR A 92 6.63 10.98 -7.08
N ARG A 93 6.10 10.53 -5.94
CA ARG A 93 6.26 9.15 -5.48
C ARG A 93 5.36 8.13 -6.17
N ALA A 94 4.28 8.57 -6.83
CA ALA A 94 3.32 7.64 -7.44
C ALA A 94 3.90 6.76 -8.57
N PRO A 95 4.77 7.27 -9.47
CA PRO A 95 5.45 6.41 -10.43
C PRO A 95 6.32 5.33 -9.77
N LEU A 96 6.98 5.65 -8.65
CA LEU A 96 7.78 4.69 -7.87
C LEU A 96 6.90 3.64 -7.22
N GLU A 97 5.79 4.06 -6.60
CA GLU A 97 4.82 3.16 -5.99
C GLU A 97 4.21 2.20 -7.01
N LEU A 98 3.81 2.70 -8.19
CA LEU A 98 3.31 1.86 -9.29
C LEU A 98 4.38 0.84 -9.72
N SER A 99 5.59 1.33 -10.03
CA SER A 99 6.70 0.47 -10.48
C SER A 99 7.03 -0.62 -9.46
N ASN A 100 7.10 -0.27 -8.17
CA ASN A 100 7.38 -1.22 -7.10
C ASN A 100 6.21 -2.17 -6.86
N SER A 101 4.96 -1.71 -6.89
CA SER A 101 3.76 -2.57 -6.78
C SER A 101 3.77 -3.65 -7.87
N VAL A 102 4.06 -3.28 -9.13
CA VAL A 102 4.14 -4.24 -10.25
C VAL A 102 5.28 -5.23 -10.07
N ARG A 103 6.48 -4.77 -9.67
CA ARG A 103 7.63 -5.65 -9.44
C ARG A 103 7.40 -6.63 -8.27
N LEU A 104 6.78 -6.15 -7.18
CA LEU A 104 6.43 -6.98 -6.03
C LEU A 104 5.38 -8.02 -6.40
N ALA A 105 4.34 -7.63 -7.13
CA ALA A 105 3.32 -8.55 -7.61
C ALA A 105 3.91 -9.62 -8.54
N ALA A 106 4.80 -9.25 -9.45
CA ALA A 106 5.52 -10.20 -10.32
C ALA A 106 6.42 -11.17 -9.53
N ALA A 107 6.91 -10.75 -8.36
CA ALA A 107 7.66 -11.60 -7.42
C ALA A 107 6.77 -12.42 -6.46
N GLY A 108 5.43 -12.37 -6.64
CA GLY A 108 4.48 -13.08 -5.79
C GLY A 108 4.32 -12.48 -4.38
N ILE A 109 4.78 -11.25 -4.16
CA ILE A 109 4.66 -10.56 -2.87
C ILE A 109 3.29 -9.89 -2.78
N PRO A 110 2.44 -10.24 -1.79
CA PRO A 110 1.14 -9.60 -1.64
C PRO A 110 1.29 -8.11 -1.31
N THR A 111 0.73 -7.25 -2.14
CA THR A 111 0.67 -5.80 -1.96
C THR A 111 -0.57 -5.26 -2.67
N PRO A 112 -1.16 -4.12 -2.25
CA PRO A 112 -2.21 -3.49 -3.03
C PRO A 112 -1.74 -3.23 -4.46
N GLU A 113 -2.51 -3.73 -5.43
CA GLU A 113 -2.29 -3.42 -6.83
C GLU A 113 -2.57 -1.92 -7.05
N VAL A 114 -1.61 -1.18 -7.61
CA VAL A 114 -1.85 0.18 -8.07
C VAL A 114 -2.62 0.12 -9.39
N ILE A 115 -3.90 0.47 -9.38
CA ILE A 115 -4.74 0.49 -10.57
C ILE A 115 -4.43 1.73 -11.40
N ALA A 116 -4.25 2.88 -10.76
CA ALA A 116 -3.92 4.12 -11.44
C ALA A 116 -3.21 5.14 -10.53
N TYR A 117 -2.54 6.10 -11.16
CA TYR A 117 -2.26 7.39 -10.55
C TYR A 117 -2.58 8.52 -11.53
N ALA A 118 -2.96 9.67 -10.99
CA ALA A 118 -3.18 10.90 -11.74
C ALA A 118 -2.30 12.02 -11.19
N LEU A 119 -1.70 12.79 -12.08
CA LEU A 119 -0.88 13.96 -11.78
C LEU A 119 -1.59 15.21 -12.31
N TYR A 120 -1.77 16.20 -11.44
CA TYR A 120 -2.43 17.45 -11.74
C TYR A 120 -1.40 18.58 -11.68
N PRO A 121 -0.91 19.09 -12.84
CA PRO A 121 -0.03 20.25 -12.87
C PRO A 121 -0.67 21.45 -12.18
N THR A 122 0.08 22.15 -11.34
CA THR A 122 -0.39 23.39 -10.70
C THR A 122 0.39 24.59 -11.22
N PHE A 123 1.50 24.97 -10.56
CA PHE A 123 2.32 26.11 -10.93
C PHE A 123 3.77 25.69 -11.11
N GLY A 124 4.36 26.03 -12.25
CA GLY A 124 5.73 25.63 -12.60
C GLY A 124 5.89 24.11 -12.58
N LYS A 125 6.83 23.60 -11.77
CA LYS A 125 7.10 22.15 -11.61
C LYS A 125 6.27 21.49 -10.50
N LEU A 126 5.34 22.22 -9.88
CA LEU A 126 4.50 21.71 -8.81
C LEU A 126 3.34 20.89 -9.39
N VAL A 127 3.10 19.74 -8.78
CA VAL A 127 2.05 18.80 -9.16
C VAL A 127 1.32 18.29 -7.92
N ARG A 128 0.00 18.11 -8.01
CA ARG A 128 -0.76 17.29 -7.07
C ARG A 128 -0.86 15.88 -7.63
N CYS A 129 -1.10 14.89 -6.77
CA CYS A 129 -1.17 13.51 -7.21
C CYS A 129 -2.21 12.71 -6.41
N ASP A 130 -3.01 11.93 -7.13
CA ASP A 130 -3.87 10.91 -6.56
C ASP A 130 -3.42 9.52 -6.99
N VAL A 131 -3.63 8.54 -6.12
CA VAL A 131 -3.34 7.13 -6.36
C VAL A 131 -4.60 6.33 -6.09
N MET A 132 -4.93 5.42 -7.01
CA MET A 132 -6.00 4.44 -6.91
C MET A 132 -5.38 3.06 -6.81
N THR A 133 -5.72 2.33 -5.75
CA THR A 133 -5.28 0.95 -5.52
C THR A 133 -6.48 0.01 -5.47
N ARG A 134 -6.28 -1.26 -5.81
CA ARG A 134 -7.27 -2.30 -5.52
C ARG A 134 -7.45 -2.35 -4.00
N ARG A 135 -8.71 -2.37 -3.56
CA ARG A 135 -9.02 -2.52 -2.15
C ARG A 135 -8.62 -3.93 -1.70
N LEU A 136 -7.85 -4.00 -0.62
CA LEU A 136 -7.53 -5.28 0.02
C LEU A 136 -8.80 -5.92 0.61
N PRO A 137 -8.85 -7.25 0.78
CA PRO A 137 -9.89 -7.90 1.57
C PRO A 137 -10.01 -7.25 2.95
N GLY A 138 -11.18 -7.30 3.58
CA GLY A 138 -11.38 -6.73 4.92
C GLY A 138 -10.33 -7.22 5.93
N GLY A 139 -9.95 -6.37 6.88
CA GLY A 139 -8.74 -6.54 7.70
C GLY A 139 -8.20 -5.20 8.20
N SER A 140 -7.05 -5.23 8.86
CA SER A 140 -6.44 -4.05 9.49
C SER A 140 -4.91 -4.14 9.50
N ASP A 141 -4.24 -3.08 9.99
CA ASP A 141 -2.80 -3.11 10.20
C ASP A 141 -2.41 -4.10 11.31
N LEU A 142 -1.17 -4.61 11.26
CA LEU A 142 -0.70 -5.65 12.18
C LEU A 142 -0.90 -5.28 13.67
N PRO A 143 -0.60 -4.05 14.15
CA PRO A 143 -0.92 -3.65 15.52
C PRO A 143 -2.39 -3.80 15.90
N GLU A 144 -3.30 -3.31 15.05
CA GLU A 144 -4.74 -3.40 15.30
C GLU A 144 -5.22 -4.85 15.29
N ALA A 145 -4.85 -5.63 14.27
CA ALA A 145 -5.20 -7.03 14.16
C ALA A 145 -4.65 -7.85 15.34
N TRP A 146 -3.42 -7.56 15.80
CA TRP A 146 -2.79 -8.27 16.91
C TRP A 146 -3.46 -7.99 18.25
N GLY A 147 -3.85 -6.74 18.48
CA GLY A 147 -4.55 -6.33 19.70
C GLY A 147 -5.91 -7.00 19.86
N ALA A 148 -6.60 -7.28 18.75
CA ALA A 148 -7.92 -7.93 18.75
C ALA A 148 -7.86 -9.47 18.70
N ALA A 149 -6.69 -10.05 18.43
CA ALA A 149 -6.53 -11.48 18.20
C ALA A 149 -6.30 -12.30 19.48
N ASP A 150 -6.85 -13.52 19.51
CA ASP A 150 -6.51 -14.55 20.49
C ASP A 150 -5.16 -15.23 20.17
N ALA A 151 -4.71 -16.15 21.04
CA ALA A 151 -3.43 -16.82 20.87
C ALA A 151 -3.32 -17.61 19.55
N THR A 152 -4.39 -18.29 19.13
CA THR A 152 -4.42 -19.09 17.91
C THR A 152 -4.29 -18.21 16.67
N LEU A 153 -5.05 -17.12 16.62
CA LEU A 153 -4.98 -16.17 15.53
C LEU A 153 -3.64 -15.42 15.51
N ARG A 154 -3.09 -15.04 16.66
CA ARG A 154 -1.74 -14.45 16.77
C ARG A 154 -0.68 -15.37 16.16
N GLU A 155 -0.73 -16.67 16.42
CA GLU A 155 0.19 -17.63 15.80
C GLU A 155 0.02 -17.68 14.26
N ALA A 156 -1.22 -17.74 13.76
CA ALA A 156 -1.49 -17.71 12.33
C ALA A 156 -0.98 -16.41 11.66
N MET A 157 -1.09 -15.28 12.34
CA MET A 157 -0.54 -14.00 11.89
C MET A 157 0.99 -14.02 11.82
N LEU A 158 1.67 -14.62 12.80
CA LEU A 158 3.13 -14.77 12.75
C LEU A 158 3.57 -15.59 11.54
N HIS A 159 2.86 -16.68 11.23
CA HIS A 159 3.11 -17.47 10.01
C HIS A 159 2.92 -16.64 8.74
N ALA A 160 1.86 -15.83 8.66
CA ALA A 160 1.59 -14.96 7.52
C ALA A 160 2.70 -13.91 7.32
N VAL A 161 3.13 -13.26 8.41
CA VAL A 161 4.21 -12.27 8.38
C VAL A 161 5.55 -12.93 8.04
N ALA A 162 5.85 -14.11 8.59
CA ALA A 162 7.05 -14.87 8.24
C ALA A 162 7.08 -15.22 6.74
N ALA A 163 5.95 -15.64 6.18
CA ALA A 163 5.83 -15.91 4.75
C ALA A 163 6.10 -14.67 3.90
N LEU A 164 5.57 -13.51 4.28
CA LEU A 164 5.86 -12.24 3.63
C LEU A 164 7.36 -11.87 3.71
N LEU A 165 7.98 -12.01 4.88
CA LEU A 165 9.42 -11.73 5.06
C LEU A 165 10.30 -12.64 4.22
N ARG A 166 9.97 -13.94 4.13
CA ARG A 166 10.68 -14.88 3.26
C ARG A 166 10.53 -14.51 1.78
N ALA A 167 9.33 -14.14 1.34
CA ALA A 167 9.09 -13.71 -0.03
C ALA A 167 9.91 -12.45 -0.38
N LEU A 168 9.96 -11.47 0.53
CA LEU A 168 10.79 -10.27 0.39
C LEU A 168 12.27 -10.60 0.28
N ALA A 169 12.78 -11.49 1.14
CA ALA A 169 14.17 -11.92 1.11
C ALA A 169 14.50 -12.64 -0.21
N ALA A 170 13.65 -13.57 -0.63
CA ALA A 170 13.83 -14.35 -1.86
C ALA A 170 13.85 -13.48 -3.12
N SER A 171 13.11 -12.37 -3.14
CA SER A 171 13.09 -11.43 -4.27
C SER A 171 14.12 -10.30 -4.17
N GLY A 172 14.93 -10.26 -3.11
CA GLY A 172 15.84 -9.14 -2.81
C GLY A 172 15.12 -7.81 -2.50
N ALA A 173 13.84 -7.84 -2.14
CA ALA A 173 13.05 -6.64 -1.85
C ALA A 173 13.31 -6.15 -0.42
N TRP A 174 14.11 -5.10 -0.30
CA TRP A 174 14.34 -4.38 0.94
C TRP A 174 13.34 -3.23 1.06
N HIS A 175 12.66 -3.16 2.21
CA HIS A 175 11.75 -2.06 2.53
C HIS A 175 12.39 -1.21 3.65
N PRO A 176 13.03 -0.06 3.32
CA PRO A 176 13.76 0.75 4.29
C PRO A 176 12.91 1.26 5.46
N ASP A 177 11.60 1.38 5.29
CA ASP A 177 10.67 1.81 6.35
C ASP A 177 9.75 0.69 6.87
N LEU A 178 10.19 -0.57 6.77
CA LEU A 178 9.35 -1.70 7.18
C LEU A 178 9.04 -1.60 8.67
N ASN A 179 7.75 -1.54 8.99
CA ASN A 179 7.26 -1.36 10.34
C ASN A 179 5.90 -2.06 10.48
N LEU A 180 5.43 -2.24 11.72
CA LEU A 180 4.18 -3.00 11.96
C LEU A 180 2.97 -2.40 11.21
N LYS A 181 2.88 -1.08 11.07
CA LYS A 181 1.76 -0.43 10.35
C LYS A 181 1.84 -0.54 8.84
N ASN A 182 2.99 -0.92 8.29
CA ASN A 182 3.14 -1.16 6.86
C ASN A 182 2.86 -2.63 6.51
N ILE A 183 2.35 -3.42 7.46
CA ILE A 183 1.86 -4.78 7.23
C ILE A 183 0.36 -4.78 7.49
N TYR A 184 -0.40 -5.14 6.47
CA TYR A 184 -1.84 -5.34 6.54
C TYR A 184 -2.15 -6.83 6.62
N LEU A 185 -3.11 -7.21 7.47
CA LEU A 185 -3.58 -8.58 7.58
C LEU A 185 -5.05 -8.65 7.20
N SER A 186 -5.36 -9.54 6.26
CA SER A 186 -6.76 -9.88 5.96
C SER A 186 -7.41 -10.54 7.17
N ASN A 187 -8.65 -10.18 7.46
CA ASN A 187 -9.47 -10.78 8.51
C ASN A 187 -9.95 -12.19 8.09
N SER A 188 -9.16 -13.21 8.46
CA SER A 188 -9.55 -14.62 8.34
C SER A 188 -8.77 -15.47 9.34
N THR A 189 -9.17 -16.73 9.53
CA THR A 189 -8.45 -17.69 10.37
C THR A 189 -7.09 -18.10 9.80
N ALA A 190 -6.86 -17.89 8.51
CA ALA A 190 -5.59 -18.08 7.83
C ALA A 190 -5.21 -16.77 7.11
N PRO A 191 -4.78 -15.73 7.84
CA PRO A 191 -4.62 -14.41 7.29
C PRO A 191 -3.50 -14.36 6.24
N THR A 192 -3.67 -13.51 5.23
CA THR A 192 -2.59 -13.12 4.31
C THR A 192 -2.00 -11.79 4.76
N ALA A 193 -0.68 -11.72 4.83
CA ALA A 193 0.05 -10.49 5.11
C ALA A 193 0.37 -9.75 3.81
N TYR A 194 -0.07 -8.50 3.70
CA TYR A 194 0.19 -7.61 2.57
C TYR A 194 1.16 -6.51 2.96
N LEU A 195 2.12 -6.22 2.08
CA LEU A 195 3.04 -5.10 2.23
C LEU A 195 2.38 -3.80 1.75
N LEU A 196 2.36 -2.78 2.61
CA LEU A 196 1.89 -1.42 2.29
C LEU A 196 3.08 -0.46 2.09
N ASP A 197 2.79 0.74 1.59
CA ASP A 197 3.74 1.86 1.43
C ASP A 197 5.00 1.49 0.63
N VAL A 198 4.78 0.95 -0.57
CA VAL A 198 5.84 0.36 -1.39
C VAL A 198 6.63 1.37 -2.23
N ASP A 199 6.39 2.68 -2.06
CA ASP A 199 7.06 3.76 -2.80
C ASP A 199 8.58 3.82 -2.56
N ARG A 200 9.06 3.27 -1.43
CA ARG A 200 10.47 3.27 -1.01
C ARG A 200 11.15 1.91 -1.09
N VAL A 201 10.45 0.88 -1.56
CA VAL A 201 11.04 -0.46 -1.72
C VAL A 201 12.19 -0.40 -2.71
N LEU A 202 13.30 -1.04 -2.34
CA LEU A 202 14.50 -1.17 -3.15
C LEU A 202 14.72 -2.66 -3.41
N PHE A 203 15.22 -2.97 -4.60
CA PHE A 203 15.58 -4.34 -4.95
C PHE A 203 17.11 -4.42 -4.97
N CYS A 204 17.66 -5.11 -4.00
CA CYS A 204 19.09 -5.24 -3.79
C CYS A 204 19.49 -6.71 -3.88
N PRO A 205 20.55 -7.07 -4.62
CA PRO A 205 21.11 -8.41 -4.53
C PRO A 205 21.78 -8.60 -3.16
N GLY A 206 21.59 -9.75 -2.55
CA GLY A 206 22.34 -10.16 -1.36
C GLY A 206 21.50 -10.69 -0.20
N GLU A 207 22.14 -11.50 0.65
CA GLU A 207 21.53 -12.21 1.77
C GLU A 207 21.09 -11.29 2.92
N GLU A 208 21.55 -10.03 2.93
CA GLU A 208 21.25 -9.07 4.01
C GLU A 208 19.80 -8.55 4.01
N VAL A 209 19.02 -8.77 2.94
CA VAL A 209 17.64 -8.26 2.84
C VAL A 209 16.76 -8.82 3.96
N ALA A 210 16.92 -10.12 4.27
CA ALA A 210 16.17 -10.77 5.35
C ALA A 210 16.45 -10.09 6.70
N THR A 211 17.74 -9.96 7.05
CA THR A 211 18.18 -9.33 8.30
C THR A 211 17.73 -7.88 8.40
N ARG A 212 17.93 -7.08 7.34
CA ARG A 212 17.56 -5.65 7.32
C ARG A 212 16.06 -5.44 7.48
N ASN A 213 15.23 -6.22 6.78
CA ASN A 213 13.78 -6.12 6.92
C ASN A 213 13.34 -6.53 8.34
N PHE A 214 13.85 -7.66 8.84
CA PHE A 214 13.51 -8.14 10.17
C PHE A 214 13.91 -7.14 11.27
N GLU A 215 15.12 -6.59 11.24
CA GLU A 215 15.60 -5.61 12.22
C GLU A 215 14.75 -4.33 12.24
N ARG A 216 14.31 -3.86 11.07
CA ARG A 216 13.42 -2.68 10.98
C ARG A 216 12.06 -2.98 11.59
N LEU A 217 11.49 -4.15 11.28
CA LEU A 217 10.23 -4.60 11.87
C LEU A 217 10.33 -4.78 13.39
N ALA A 218 11.38 -5.46 13.88
CA ALA A 218 11.64 -5.70 15.29
C ALA A 218 11.82 -4.39 16.07
N ARG A 219 12.56 -3.43 15.50
CA ARG A 219 12.69 -2.08 16.08
C ARG A 219 11.33 -1.38 16.19
N SER A 220 10.48 -1.48 15.17
CA SER A 220 9.13 -0.95 15.23
C SER A 220 8.31 -1.63 16.32
N ALA A 221 8.40 -2.96 16.47
CA ALA A 221 7.67 -3.70 17.49
C ALA A 221 8.04 -3.25 18.91
N ARG A 222 9.34 -3.12 19.21
CA ARG A 222 9.82 -2.62 20.52
C ARG A 222 9.29 -1.22 20.82
N LYS A 223 9.36 -0.32 19.83
CA LYS A 223 8.78 1.03 19.95
C LYS A 223 7.27 0.99 20.20
N TRP A 224 6.56 0.05 19.59
CA TRP A 224 5.11 -0.07 19.81
C TRP A 224 4.77 -0.55 21.22
N ARG A 225 5.50 -1.54 21.72
CA ARG A 225 5.41 -2.02 23.10
C ARG A 225 5.69 -0.89 24.10
N GLU A 226 6.79 -0.17 23.94
CA GLU A 226 7.20 0.91 24.84
C GLU A 226 6.20 2.07 24.91
N ARG A 227 5.62 2.46 23.76
CA ARG A 227 4.79 3.67 23.67
C ARG A 227 3.29 3.42 23.83
N TRP A 228 2.81 2.25 23.42
CA TRP A 228 1.37 1.95 23.37
C TRP A 228 1.00 0.61 24.03
N GLY A 229 1.94 -0.09 24.69
CA GLY A 229 1.65 -1.30 25.44
C GLY A 229 1.22 -2.50 24.58
N LEU A 230 1.51 -2.49 23.28
CA LEU A 230 1.18 -3.61 22.39
C LEU A 230 1.94 -4.87 22.83
N GLU A 231 1.22 -5.98 23.05
CA GLU A 231 1.76 -7.30 23.42
C GLU A 231 2.45 -8.02 22.25
N PHE A 232 3.17 -7.28 21.40
CA PHE A 232 4.04 -7.82 20.37
C PHE A 232 5.49 -7.71 20.89
N GLY A 233 5.83 -8.64 21.79
CA GLY A 233 7.07 -8.62 22.58
C GLY A 233 8.24 -9.41 21.98
N GLU A 234 9.29 -9.63 22.78
CA GLU A 234 10.46 -10.40 22.33
C GLU A 234 10.10 -11.86 22.02
N ASP A 235 9.13 -12.47 22.73
CA ASP A 235 8.70 -13.85 22.45
C ASP A 235 8.05 -13.97 21.07
N ALA A 236 7.18 -13.02 20.71
CA ALA A 236 6.58 -12.96 19.39
C ALA A 236 7.64 -12.70 18.31
N LEU A 237 8.63 -11.84 18.58
CA LEU A 237 9.74 -11.58 17.66
C LEU A 237 10.66 -12.80 17.49
N ALA A 238 10.96 -13.52 18.57
CA ALA A 238 11.75 -14.75 18.53
C ALA A 238 11.02 -15.85 17.75
N ARG A 239 9.71 -16.00 17.99
CA ARG A 239 8.85 -16.91 17.23
C ARG A 239 8.82 -16.53 15.76
N LEU A 240 8.64 -15.25 15.44
CA LEU A 240 8.66 -14.75 14.07
C LEU A 240 10.00 -15.00 13.37
N ALA A 241 11.12 -14.78 14.07
CA ALA A 241 12.45 -15.03 13.54
C ALA A 241 12.66 -16.50 13.20
N ALA A 242 12.27 -17.41 14.11
CA ALA A 242 12.33 -18.84 13.89
C ALA A 242 11.53 -19.25 12.64
N LEU A 243 10.27 -18.80 12.56
CA LEU A 243 9.40 -19.06 11.41
C LEU A 243 9.99 -18.50 10.11
N ALA A 244 10.58 -17.29 10.14
CA ALA A 244 11.17 -16.68 8.95
C ALA A 244 12.43 -17.41 8.45
N MET A 245 13.14 -18.12 9.33
CA MET A 245 14.34 -18.90 9.00
C MET A 245 14.04 -20.34 8.56
N GLU A 246 12.82 -20.84 8.79
CA GLU A 246 12.41 -22.17 8.32
C GLU A 246 12.53 -22.26 6.79
N LYS A 247 13.39 -23.16 6.32
CA LYS A 247 13.43 -23.55 4.91
C LYS A 247 12.19 -24.39 4.64
N LYS A 248 11.42 -23.98 3.64
CA LYS A 248 10.26 -24.72 3.14
C LYS A 248 10.72 -25.98 2.42
#